data_AF-A0A536GGG5-F1
#
_entry.id   AF-A0A536GGG5-F1
#
_cell.length_a   1.000
_cell.length_b   1.000
_cell.length_c   1.000
_cell.angle_alpha   90.00
_cell.angle_beta   90.00
_cell.angle_gamma   90.00
#
_symmetry.space_group_name_H-M   'P 1'
#
loop_
_entity.id
_entity.type
_entity.pdbx_description
1 polymer ?
#
loop_
_entity_poly.entity_id
_entity_poly.type
_entity_poly.pdbx_seq_one_letter_code
_entity_poly.pdbx_strand_id
1 'polypeptide(L)'
;MAFQVDIIPATGTDYFSTNIEDGIALADAALREAFAASYPDAWSRIQARRAFMADSLGIALHEDVLPFSNLPAYLPPFLLRPDRAMTMAAG
;
A
#
# COMPACT_ATOMS: atom_id res chain seq x y z
N MET A 1 -9.14 -14.49 2.86
CA MET A 1 -10.12 -13.58 2.21
C MET A 1 -9.37 -12.39 1.64
N ALA A 2 -9.72 -11.85 0.48
CA ALA A 2 -9.10 -10.65 -0.09
C ALA A 2 -10.05 -9.45 0.05
N PHE A 3 -9.48 -8.26 0.31
CA PHE A 3 -10.21 -7.02 0.54
C PHE A 3 -9.58 -5.89 -0.26
N GLN A 4 -10.43 -5.03 -0.83
CA GLN A 4 -10.02 -3.71 -1.29
C GLN A 4 -10.02 -2.75 -0.09
N VAL A 5 -9.07 -1.83 -0.08
CA VAL A 5 -8.88 -0.81 0.94
C VAL A 5 -8.84 0.55 0.26
N ASP A 6 -9.72 1.44 0.69
CA ASP A 6 -9.77 2.85 0.30
C ASP A 6 -9.24 3.71 1.45
N ILE A 7 -8.24 4.54 1.19
CA ILE A 7 -7.80 5.58 2.12
C ILE A 7 -8.11 6.92 1.48
N ILE A 8 -9.10 7.62 2.05
CA ILE A 8 -9.60 8.90 1.57
C ILE A 8 -9.11 10.00 2.53
N PRO A 9 -8.07 10.78 2.18
CA PRO A 9 -7.57 11.84 3.04
C PRO A 9 -8.61 12.97 3.18
N ALA A 10 -9.03 13.25 4.41
CA ALA A 10 -9.83 14.42 4.71
C ALA A 10 -8.93 15.67 4.70
N THR A 11 -9.11 16.55 3.71
CA THR A 11 -8.30 17.78 3.57
C THR A 11 -8.75 18.90 4.49
N GLY A 12 -10.00 18.86 4.97
CA GLY A 12 -10.61 19.95 5.72
C GLY A 12 -10.88 21.21 4.86
N THR A 13 -10.87 21.07 3.53
CA THR A 13 -11.14 22.15 2.57
C THR A 13 -12.32 21.80 1.66
N ASP A 14 -12.81 22.76 0.88
CA ASP A 14 -13.85 22.54 -0.14
C ASP A 14 -13.38 21.68 -1.32
N TYR A 15 -12.08 21.35 -1.39
CA TYR A 15 -11.47 20.60 -2.49
C TYR A 15 -11.03 19.20 -2.07
N PHE A 16 -11.23 18.25 -2.99
CA PHE A 16 -10.78 16.87 -2.86
C PHE A 16 -9.26 16.73 -3.04
N SER A 17 -8.70 15.66 -2.48
CA SER A 17 -7.33 15.21 -2.74
C SER A 17 -7.35 13.90 -3.55
N THR A 18 -6.18 13.41 -3.95
CA THR A 18 -6.05 12.02 -4.41
C THR A 18 -6.31 11.04 -3.27
N ASN A 19 -6.87 9.88 -3.63
CA ASN A 19 -7.05 8.74 -2.73
C ASN A 19 -5.88 7.76 -2.86
N ILE A 20 -5.76 6.85 -1.90
CA ILE A 20 -4.91 5.66 -2.00
C ILE A 20 -5.81 4.44 -2.10
N GLU A 21 -5.50 3.60 -3.08
CA GLU A 21 -6.21 2.36 -3.37
C GLU A 21 -5.27 1.19 -3.12
N ASP A 22 -5.67 0.26 -2.24
CA ASP A 22 -4.85 -0.87 -1.85
C ASP A 22 -5.63 -2.20 -1.85
N GLY A 23 -4.88 -3.29 -1.89
CA GLY A 23 -5.40 -4.64 -1.74
C GLY A 23 -4.68 -5.40 -0.62
N ILE A 24 -5.45 -5.98 0.29
CA ILE A 24 -4.95 -6.85 1.36
C ILE A 24 -5.61 -8.22 1.30
N ALA A 25 -4.97 -9.22 1.90
CA ALA A 25 -5.67 -10.44 2.31
C ALA A 25 -5.55 -10.68 3.81
N LEU A 26 -6.58 -11.33 4.35
CA LEU A 26 -6.52 -11.98 5.65
C LEU A 26 -6.15 -13.45 5.45
N ALA A 27 -5.10 -13.87 6.15
CA ALA A 27 -4.58 -15.22 6.15
C ALA A 27 -4.11 -15.60 7.56
N ASP A 28 -4.68 -16.69 8.10
CA ASP A 28 -4.21 -17.26 9.36
C ASP A 28 -2.80 -17.85 9.24
N ALA A 29 -2.25 -18.34 10.36
CA ALA A 29 -0.91 -18.91 10.41
C ALA A 29 -0.69 -20.03 9.37
N ALA A 30 -1.61 -20.99 9.28
CA ALA A 30 -1.49 -22.12 8.36
C ALA A 30 -1.48 -21.67 6.89
N LEU A 31 -2.36 -20.74 6.53
CA LEU A 31 -2.40 -20.19 5.17
C LEU A 31 -1.15 -19.36 4.85
N ARG A 32 -0.62 -18.59 5.81
CA ARG A 32 0.63 -17.84 5.63
C ARG A 32 1.82 -18.76 5.39
N GLU A 33 1.95 -19.83 6.16
CA GLU A 33 3.01 -20.84 5.97
C GLU A 33 2.93 -21.50 4.60
N ALA A 34 1.73 -21.96 4.20
CA ALA A 34 1.52 -22.57 2.90
C ALA A 34 1.81 -21.59 1.75
N PHE A 35 1.39 -20.33 1.89
CA PHE A 35 1.64 -19.28 0.89
C PHE A 35 3.13 -18.96 0.79
N ALA A 36 3.83 -18.83 1.91
CA ALA A 36 5.26 -18.56 1.95
C ALA A 36 6.08 -19.68 1.28
N ALA A 37 5.71 -20.94 1.52
CA ALA A 37 6.35 -22.09 0.89
C ALA A 37 6.07 -22.16 -0.62
N SER A 38 4.84 -21.84 -1.05
CA SER A 38 4.43 -21.97 -2.46
C SER A 38 4.87 -20.79 -3.32
N TYR A 39 4.96 -19.59 -2.74
CA TYR A 39 5.23 -18.33 -3.44
C TYR A 39 6.29 -17.48 -2.71
N PRO A 40 7.54 -17.96 -2.59
CA PRO A 40 8.57 -17.32 -1.77
C PRO A 40 8.89 -15.88 -2.20
N ASP A 41 8.89 -15.59 -3.51
CA ASP A 41 9.15 -14.24 -4.01
C ASP A 41 8.02 -13.26 -3.66
N ALA A 42 6.77 -13.72 -3.73
CA ALA A 42 5.62 -12.93 -3.32
C ALA A 42 5.65 -12.67 -1.81
N TRP A 43 6.00 -13.70 -1.04
CA TRP A 43 6.18 -13.59 0.40
C TRP A 43 7.27 -12.58 0.78
N SER A 44 8.42 -12.61 0.11
CA SER A 44 9.49 -11.63 0.30
C SER A 44 9.00 -10.19 0.08
N ARG A 45 8.22 -9.93 -0.99
CA ARG A 45 7.62 -8.61 -1.22
C ARG A 45 6.63 -8.22 -0.13
N ILE A 46 5.80 -9.14 0.33
CA ILE A 46 4.85 -8.89 1.44
C ILE A 46 5.61 -8.50 2.71
N GLN A 47 6.67 -9.22 3.05
CA GLN A 47 7.49 -8.91 4.23
C GLN A 47 8.19 -7.55 4.11
N ALA A 48 8.75 -7.23 2.94
CA ALA A 48 9.36 -5.92 2.69
C ALA A 48 8.35 -4.77 2.83
N ARG A 49 7.12 -4.96 2.35
CA ARG A 49 6.03 -3.99 2.50
C ARG A 49 5.59 -3.83 3.95
N ARG A 50 5.49 -4.93 4.70
CA ARG A 50 5.19 -4.89 6.14
C ARG A 50 6.26 -4.09 6.90
N ALA A 51 7.54 -4.31 6.59
CA ALA A 51 8.64 -3.53 7.16
C ALA A 51 8.53 -2.04 6.79
N PHE A 52 8.30 -1.71 5.52
CA PHE A 52 8.09 -0.32 5.09
C PHE A 52 6.95 0.37 5.86
N MET A 53 5.78 -0.28 5.97
CA MET A 53 4.64 0.29 6.68
C MET A 53 4.94 0.50 8.17
N ALA A 54 5.60 -0.45 8.83
CA ALA A 54 5.96 -0.32 10.23
C ALA A 54 7.04 0.75 10.47
N ASP A 55 8.15 0.67 9.73
CA ASP A 55 9.37 1.42 10.01
C ASP A 55 9.34 2.84 9.43
N SER A 56 8.66 3.03 8.29
CA SER A 56 8.61 4.33 7.60
C SER A 56 7.30 5.09 7.82
N LEU A 57 6.16 4.37 7.91
CA LEU A 57 4.84 5.01 8.07
C LEU A 57 4.31 4.94 9.51
N GLY A 58 4.91 4.12 10.39
CA GLY A 58 4.42 3.89 11.75
C GLY A 58 3.12 3.08 11.81
N ILE A 59 2.79 2.34 10.75
CA ILE A 59 1.58 1.52 10.64
C ILE A 59 1.94 0.06 10.90
N ALA A 60 1.67 -0.42 12.11
CA ALA A 60 1.86 -1.82 12.47
C ALA A 60 0.65 -2.67 12.03
N LEU A 61 0.88 -3.64 11.15
CA LEU A 61 -0.15 -4.58 10.71
C LEU A 61 -0.17 -5.83 11.60
N HIS A 62 -1.38 -6.31 11.95
CA HIS A 62 -1.54 -7.66 12.51
C HIS A 62 -0.91 -8.71 11.58
N GLU A 63 -0.39 -9.81 12.13
CA GLU A 63 0.32 -10.84 11.34
C GLU A 63 -0.54 -11.43 10.22
N ASP A 64 -1.85 -11.52 10.44
CA ASP A 64 -2.78 -12.09 9.48
C ASP A 64 -3.11 -11.15 8.30
N VAL A 65 -2.70 -9.88 8.35
CA VAL A 65 -2.95 -8.89 7.28
C VAL A 65 -1.79 -8.88 6.29
N LEU A 66 -2.02 -9.33 5.06
CA LEU A 66 -1.02 -9.39 4.00
C LEU A 66 -1.19 -8.23 3.00
N PRO A 67 -0.28 -7.24 2.94
CA PRO A 67 -0.33 -6.16 1.95
C PRO A 67 0.19 -6.61 0.57
N PHE A 68 -0.59 -6.38 -0.48
CA PHE A 68 -0.23 -6.77 -1.85
C PHE A 68 0.16 -5.62 -2.77
N SER A 69 -0.23 -4.38 -2.45
CA SER A 69 0.08 -3.19 -3.23
C SER A 69 1.57 -2.87 -3.25
N ASN A 70 2.03 -2.22 -4.33
CA ASN A 70 3.41 -1.74 -4.43
C ASN A 70 3.64 -0.43 -3.65
N LEU A 71 2.57 0.28 -3.29
CA LEU A 71 2.60 1.57 -2.61
C LEU A 71 1.63 1.58 -1.41
N PRO A 72 1.71 0.60 -0.49
CA PRO A 72 0.69 0.43 0.53
C PRO A 72 0.66 1.64 1.47
N ALA A 73 -0.52 2.20 1.67
CA ALA A 73 -0.80 3.39 2.47
C ALA A 73 0.03 4.64 2.10
N TYR A 74 0.66 4.66 0.92
CA TYR A 74 1.50 5.77 0.50
C TYR A 74 0.73 6.76 -0.37
N LEU A 75 0.51 7.96 0.15
CA LEU A 75 0.01 9.09 -0.63
C LEU A 75 1.18 9.82 -1.29
N PRO A 76 1.38 9.73 -2.62
CA PRO A 76 2.50 10.37 -3.28
C PRO A 76 2.40 11.91 -3.16
N PRO A 77 3.38 12.58 -2.54
CA PRO A 77 3.38 14.02 -2.44
C PRO A 77 3.52 14.64 -3.84
N PHE A 78 2.89 15.80 -4.05
CA PHE A 78 2.97 16.59 -5.27
C PHE A 78 2.36 15.95 -6.53
N LEU A 79 1.64 14.82 -6.43
CA LEU A 79 0.98 14.21 -7.60
C LEU A 79 0.08 15.20 -8.36
N LEU A 80 -0.59 16.11 -7.65
CA LEU A 80 -1.43 17.17 -8.21
C LEU A 80 -0.69 18.48 -8.51
N ARG A 81 0.65 18.51 -8.39
CA ARG A 81 1.48 19.67 -8.72
C ARG A 81 2.13 19.45 -10.10
N PRO A 82 1.59 20.06 -11.17
CA PRO A 82 2.03 19.82 -12.56
C PRO A 82 3.46 20.28 -12.84
N ASP A 83 4.05 21.09 -11.96
CA ASP A 83 5.44 21.54 -12.02
C ASP A 83 6.43 20.57 -11.36
N ARG A 84 5.96 19.53 -10.64
CA ARG A 84 6.82 18.73 -9.75
C ARG A 84 6.73 17.21 -9.93
N ALA A 85 5.54 16.66 -10.17
CA ALA A 85 5.38 15.20 -10.22
C ALA A 85 5.40 14.63 -11.65
N MET A 86 4.77 15.32 -12.61
CA MET A 86 4.72 14.90 -14.01
C MET A 86 4.80 16.15 -14.87
N THR A 87 5.75 16.21 -15.82
CA THR A 87 5.84 17.28 -16.82
C THR A 87 5.43 16.75 -18.18
N MET A 88 4.82 17.58 -19.03
CA MET A 88 4.58 17.19 -20.42
C MET A 88 5.93 17.16 -21.15
N ALA A 89 6.20 16.07 -21.88
CA ALA A 89 7.35 16.06 -22.79
C ALA A 89 7.16 17.19 -23.82
N ALA A 90 8.20 18.01 -24.01
CA ALA A 90 8.20 18.98 -25.09
C ALA A 90 8.10 18.22 -26.42
N GLY A 91 7.08 18.57 -27.22
CA GLY A 91 6.92 18.06 -28.58
C GLY A 91 7.96 18.62 -29.55
#